data_AF-A0A3D9C9C0-F1
#
_entry.id   AF-A0A3D9C9C0-F1
#
_cell.length_a   1.000
_cell.length_b   1.000
_cell.length_c   1.000
_cell.angle_alpha   90.00
_cell.angle_beta   90.00
_cell.angle_gamma   90.00
#
_symmetry.space_group_name_H-M   'P 1'
#
loop_
_entity.id
_entity.type
_entity.pdbx_description
1 polymer ?
#
loop_
_entity_poly.entity_id
_entity_poly.type
_entity_poly.pdbx_seq_one_letter_code
_entity_poly.pdbx_strand_id
1 'polypeptide(L)'
;MKNRTMYKFRFYFPTFTNEKIKVEFDYMTSDGTTDPIKKTVECKKENNYYPCFIPVKNKDQLIAGITTILSEKKGEEDVVFSSSSMYVTVPQ
;
A
#
# COMPACT_ATOMS: atom_id res chain seq x y z
N MET A 1 15.97 20.85 1.06
CA MET A 1 15.30 19.54 1.02
C MET A 1 14.01 19.69 0.21
N LYS A 2 13.88 19.07 -0.97
CA LYS A 2 12.66 19.16 -1.79
C LYS A 2 11.50 18.44 -1.07
N ASN A 3 10.39 19.14 -0.84
CA ASN A 3 9.14 18.55 -0.35
C ASN A 3 8.75 17.38 -1.26
N ARG A 4 8.89 16.15 -0.78
CA ARG A 4 8.35 14.97 -1.47
C ARG A 4 6.86 14.93 -1.20
N THR A 5 6.06 15.19 -2.23
CA THR A 5 4.62 14.96 -2.16
C THR A 5 4.39 13.47 -1.94
N MET A 6 3.50 13.12 -1.00
CA MET A 6 3.12 11.74 -0.72
C MET A 6 1.66 11.55 -1.06
N TYR A 7 1.34 10.45 -1.74
CA TYR A 7 -0.02 10.00 -1.95
C TYR A 7 -0.41 8.99 -0.86
N LYS A 8 -1.57 9.18 -0.21
CA LYS A 8 -2.06 8.31 0.87
C LYS A 8 -3.13 7.36 0.33
N PHE A 9 -2.82 6.07 0.25
CA PHE A 9 -3.83 5.02 0.06
C PHE A 9 -4.29 4.49 1.40
N ARG A 10 -5.57 4.12 1.52
CA ARG A 10 -6.15 3.55 2.74
C ARG A 10 -6.73 2.19 2.42
N PHE A 11 -6.21 1.15 3.09
CA PHE A 11 -6.74 -0.20 2.98
C PHE A 11 -7.52 -0.56 4.24
N TYR A 12 -8.70 -1.12 4.04
CA TYR A 12 -9.57 -1.57 5.12
C TYR A 12 -9.54 -3.09 5.14
N PHE A 13 -9.15 -3.64 6.28
CA PHE A 13 -9.13 -5.08 6.50
C PHE A 13 -9.68 -5.34 7.90
N PRO A 14 -10.63 -6.28 8.06
CA PRO A 14 -11.18 -6.62 9.36
C PRO A 14 -10.04 -7.13 10.26
N THR A 15 -9.97 -6.61 11.49
CA THR A 15 -8.93 -7.01 12.44
C THR A 15 -9.54 -7.75 13.60
N PHE A 16 -9.03 -8.95 13.90
CA PHE A 16 -9.41 -9.70 15.09
C PHE A 16 -8.44 -9.40 16.24
N THR A 17 -8.91 -9.46 17.48
CA THR A 17 -8.21 -8.97 18.69
C THR A 17 -6.88 -9.69 18.99
N ASN A 18 -6.64 -10.85 18.37
CA ASN A 18 -5.47 -11.71 18.63
C ASN A 18 -4.61 -11.99 17.37
N GLU A 19 -4.74 -11.16 16.33
CA GLU A 19 -3.98 -11.32 15.10
C GLU A 19 -2.81 -10.35 15.01
N LYS A 20 -1.65 -10.87 14.59
CA LYS A 20 -0.58 -10.05 14.03
C LYS A 20 -0.88 -9.84 12.55
N ILE A 21 -1.04 -8.58 12.15
CA ILE A 21 -1.35 -8.22 10.77
C ILE A 21 -0.20 -7.40 10.19
N LYS A 22 0.33 -7.85 9.05
CA LYS A 22 1.29 -7.12 8.23
C LYS A 22 0.61 -6.76 6.91
N VAL A 23 0.68 -5.48 6.54
CA VAL A 23 0.17 -4.98 5.27
C VAL A 23 1.32 -4.38 4.49
N GLU A 24 1.55 -4.90 3.29
CA GLU A 24 2.56 -4.41 2.36
C GLU A 24 1.87 -3.94 1.09
N PHE A 25 2.40 -2.88 0.49
CA PHE A 25 1.94 -2.40 -0.81
C PHE A 25 3.12 -2.39 -1.78
N ASP A 26 3.06 -3.31 -2.74
CA ASP A 26 3.99 -3.38 -3.87
C ASP A 26 3.45 -2.51 -4.99
N TYR A 27 4.24 -1.54 -5.43
CA TYR A 27 3.77 -0.56 -6.40
C TYR A 27 4.82 -0.20 -7.44
N MET A 28 4.30 0.25 -8.57
CA MET A 28 5.00 0.80 -9.70
C MET A 28 4.55 2.24 -9.89
N THR A 29 5.51 3.11 -10.18
CA THR A 29 5.20 4.49 -10.58
C THR A 29 5.82 4.81 -11.92
N SER A 30 5.10 5.53 -12.78
CA SER A 30 5.60 5.99 -14.09
C SER A 30 5.04 7.37 -14.41
N ASP A 31 5.82 8.20 -15.10
CA ASP A 31 5.38 9.45 -15.71
C ASP A 31 4.95 9.26 -17.19
N GLY A 32 4.88 8.01 -17.66
CA GLY A 32 4.58 7.67 -19.05
C GLY A 32 5.73 7.86 -20.03
N THR A 33 6.86 8.44 -19.59
CA THR A 33 8.04 8.72 -20.43
C THR A 33 9.26 7.89 -20.05
N THR A 34 9.28 7.35 -18.83
CA THR A 34 10.39 6.56 -18.28
C THR A 34 9.92 5.19 -17.79
N ASP A 35 10.88 4.25 -17.72
CA ASP A 35 10.64 2.92 -17.19
C ASP A 35 10.03 2.99 -15.78
N PRO A 36 8.95 2.25 -15.51
CA PRO A 36 8.29 2.30 -14.22
C PRO A 36 9.20 1.85 -13.07
N ILE A 37 9.18 2.61 -11.98
CA ILE A 37 9.98 2.31 -10.79
C ILE A 37 9.15 1.42 -9.84
N LYS A 38 9.65 0.21 -9.56
CA LYS A 38 9.08 -0.76 -8.60
C LYS A 38 9.59 -0.52 -7.18
N LYS A 39 8.69 -0.52 -6.19
CA LYS A 39 8.99 -0.35 -4.77
C LYS A 39 7.94 -1.05 -3.90
N THR A 40 8.29 -1.27 -2.63
CA THR A 40 7.40 -1.78 -1.59
C THR A 40 7.37 -0.83 -0.42
N VAL A 41 6.21 -0.67 0.22
CA VAL A 41 6.08 0.03 1.51
C VAL A 41 5.28 -0.82 2.50
N GLU A 42 5.70 -0.79 3.75
CA GLU A 42 4.92 -1.35 4.86
C GLU A 42 3.90 -0.32 5.35
N CYS A 43 2.66 -0.76 5.50
CA CYS A 43 1.53 0.09 5.85
C CYS A 43 1.16 -0.14 7.32
N LYS A 44 1.30 0.90 8.13
CA LYS A 44 1.05 0.83 9.58
C LYS A 44 -0.43 1.04 9.87
N LYS A 45 -0.99 0.29 10.80
CA LYS A 45 -2.38 0.48 11.24
C LYS A 45 -2.58 1.87 11.84
N GLU A 46 -3.56 2.61 11.33
CA GLU A 46 -4.09 3.85 11.91
C GLU A 46 -5.60 3.65 12.14
N ASN A 47 -6.02 3.54 13.40
CA ASN A 47 -7.40 3.25 13.77
C ASN A 47 -7.93 1.97 13.11
N ASN A 48 -8.89 2.10 12.18
CA ASN A 48 -9.59 1.00 11.51
C ASN A 48 -9.08 0.75 10.08
N TYR A 49 -7.94 1.32 9.68
CA TYR A 49 -7.38 1.16 8.35
C TYR A 49 -5.86 1.17 8.34
N TYR A 50 -5.27 0.80 7.21
CA TYR A 50 -3.84 0.70 6.97
C TYR A 50 -3.44 1.69 5.88
N PRO A 51 -2.94 2.88 6.25
CA PRO A 51 -2.42 3.81 5.28
C PRO A 51 -1.06 3.41 4.71
N CYS A 52 -0.97 3.46 3.39
CA CYS A 52 0.28 3.32 2.64
C CYS A 52 0.63 4.68 2.02
N PHE A 53 1.82 5.20 2.34
CA PHE A 53 2.31 6.49 1.84
C PHE A 53 3.26 6.28 0.67
N ILE A 54 2.85 6.74 -0.51
CA ILE A 54 3.59 6.55 -1.75
C ILE A 54 4.30 7.84 -2.14
N PRO A 55 5.64 7.87 -2.18
CA PRO A 55 6.37 9.04 -2.63
C PRO A 55 6.13 9.25 -4.12
N VAL A 56 5.56 10.40 -4.48
CA VAL A 56 5.36 10.81 -5.88
C VAL A 56 6.30 11.98 -6.21
N LYS A 57 6.87 11.97 -7.41
CA LYS A 57 7.75 13.01 -7.92
C LYS A 57 6.96 14.21 -8.42
N ASN A 58 5.84 13.97 -9.10
CA ASN A 58 4.96 14.99 -9.68
C ASN A 58 3.50 14.52 -9.64
N LYS A 59 2.57 15.42 -9.97
CA LYS A 59 1.12 15.14 -9.95
C LYS A 59 0.63 14.34 -11.15
N ASP A 60 1.42 14.19 -12.21
CA ASP A 60 1.01 13.43 -13.40
C ASP A 60 1.46 11.96 -13.34
N GLN A 61 1.98 11.53 -12.20
CA GLN A 61 2.52 10.19 -12.02
C GLN A 61 1.39 9.16 -11.90
N LEU A 62 1.48 8.11 -12.72
CA LEU A 62 0.62 6.94 -12.63
C LEU A 62 1.15 6.03 -11.52
N ILE A 63 0.24 5.50 -10.71
CA ILE A 63 0.53 4.50 -9.68
C ILE A 63 -0.28 3.25 -9.97
N ALA A 64 0.41 2.12 -10.07
CA ALA A 64 -0.18 0.79 -10.12
C ALA A 64 0.38 -0.05 -8.99
N GLY A 65 -0.42 -0.85 -8.31
CA GLY A 65 0.12 -1.67 -7.23
C GLY A 65 -0.83 -2.75 -6.73
N ILE A 66 -0.28 -3.63 -5.89
CA ILE A 66 -0.95 -4.74 -5.24
C ILE A 66 -0.72 -4.60 -3.74
N THR A 67 -1.79 -4.62 -2.96
CA THR A 67 -1.69 -4.70 -1.50
C THR A 67 -1.69 -6.15 -1.09
N THR A 68 -0.70 -6.58 -0.30
CA THR A 68 -0.65 -7.90 0.30
C THR A 68 -0.94 -7.77 1.79
N ILE A 69 -1.89 -8.56 2.28
CA ILE A 69 -2.27 -8.61 3.69
C ILE A 69 -1.95 -10.00 4.21
N LEU A 70 -1.19 -10.05 5.30
CA LEU A 70 -0.81 -11.26 6.02
C LEU A 70 -1.36 -11.14 7.43
N SER A 71 -2.26 -12.03 7.83
CA SER A 71 -2.67 -12.18 9.23
C SER A 71 -2.20 -13.52 9.77
N GLU A 72 -1.66 -13.49 10.99
CA GLU A 72 -1.28 -14.67 11.76
C GLU A 72 -1.99 -14.60 13.11
N LYS A 73 -2.74 -15.66 13.44
CA LYS A 73 -3.45 -15.77 14.72
C LYS A 73 -2.69 -16.70 15.66
N LYS A 74 -2.36 -16.20 16.84
CA LYS A 74 -1.54 -16.95 17.80
C LYS A 74 -2.26 -18.22 18.28
N GLY A 75 -1.68 -19.39 17.99
CA GLY A 75 -2.24 -20.69 18.39
C GLY A 75 -3.11 -21.37 17.34
N GLU A 76 -3.21 -20.81 16.13
CA GLU A 76 -3.85 -21.42 14.96
C GLU A 76 -2.82 -21.42 13.80
N GLU A 77 -2.87 -22.42 12.92
CA GLU A 77 -2.01 -22.51 11.72
C GLU A 77 -2.57 -21.70 10.52
N ASP A 78 -3.66 -20.97 10.74
CA ASP A 78 -4.37 -20.25 9.70
C ASP A 78 -3.65 -18.93 9.35
N VAL A 79 -3.26 -18.81 8.07
CA VAL A 79 -2.73 -17.57 7.47
C VAL A 79 -3.70 -17.11 6.39
N VAL A 80 -4.24 -15.89 6.53
CA VAL A 80 -5.11 -15.30 5.50
C VAL A 80 -4.28 -14.41 4.59
N PHE A 81 -4.41 -14.65 3.28
CA PHE A 81 -3.81 -13.84 2.22
C PHE A 81 -4.91 -13.13 1.45
N SER A 82 -4.81 -11.81 1.32
CA SER A 82 -5.67 -11.02 0.46
C SER A 82 -4.83 -10.11 -0.42
N SER A 83 -5.22 -10.00 -1.69
CA SER A 83 -4.62 -9.07 -2.65
C SER A 83 -5.65 -8.13 -3.27
N SER A 84 -5.25 -6.89 -3.53
CA SER A 84 -6.08 -5.92 -4.23
C SER A 84 -5.23 -5.09 -5.17
N SER A 85 -5.61 -5.05 -6.45
CA SER A 85 -4.93 -4.27 -7.47
C SER A 85 -5.60 -2.91 -7.65
N MET A 86 -4.81 -1.87 -7.85
CA MET A 86 -5.32 -0.52 -8.10
C MET A 86 -4.49 0.25 -9.13
N TYR A 87 -5.16 1.13 -9.86
CA TYR A 87 -4.58 2.04 -10.85
C TYR A 87 -5.15 3.43 -10.61
N VAL A 88 -4.28 4.41 -10.34
CA VAL A 88 -4.71 5.78 -10.04
C VAL A 88 -3.83 6.79 -10.77
N THR A 89 -4.49 7.78 -11.36
CA THR A 89 -3.86 9.03 -11.83
C THR A 89 -3.92 10.03 -10.68
N VAL A 90 -2.79 10.57 -10.27
CA VAL A 90 -2.76 11.58 -9.21
C VAL A 90 -3.52 12.83 -9.72
N PRO A 91 -4.56 13.32 -9.01
CA PRO A 91 -5.34 14.45 -9.49
C PRO A 91 -4.56 15.77 -9.44
N GLN A 92 -4.95 16.71 -10.32
CA GLN A 92 -4.38 18.07 -10.48
C GLN A 92 -4.54 18.94 -9.23
#